data_AF-A0A1J3GMI1-F1
#
_entry.id   AF-A0A1J3GMI1-F1
#
_cell.length_a   1.000
_cell.length_b   1.000
_cell.length_c   1.000
_cell.angle_alpha   90.00
_cell.angle_beta   90.00
_cell.angle_gamma   90.00
#
_symmetry.space_group_name_H-M   'P 1'
#
loop_
_entity.id
_entity.type
_entity.pdbx_description
1 polymer ?
#
loop_
_entity_poly.entity_id
_entity_poly.type
_entity_poly.pdbx_seq_one_letter_code
_entity_poly.pdbx_strand_id
1 'polypeptide(L)'
;ILYSCVQCDFVLHQECAYLPRKKQHAMHSHPLTLKVDNHKDRFSRCTTCSRISNGFQYTCCEGGCFVNLDVCCASVSEPHHYQHHPHPLFLTSTPRTLQTCSICRIRWTRMCLNCGECSFVLCFRCATLPNKMRYKYDQHFLSLFYDKDARGQYWCDDCEEEADPKYGVFMCNDCNVTL
;
A
#
# COMPACT_ATOMS: atom_id res chain seq x y z
N ILE A 1 -14.16 -1.76 -14.17
CA ILE A 1 -15.55 -1.28 -14.43
C ILE A 1 -15.99 -0.43 -13.25
N LEU A 2 -16.79 0.61 -13.44
CA LEU A 2 -17.31 1.48 -12.37
C LEU A 2 -18.83 1.32 -12.26
N TYR A 3 -19.32 1.16 -11.04
CA TYR A 3 -20.74 1.30 -10.71
C TYR A 3 -21.00 2.70 -10.18
N SER A 4 -21.93 3.40 -10.80
CA SER A 4 -22.45 4.69 -10.32
C SER A 4 -23.83 4.49 -9.72
N CYS A 5 -24.08 5.06 -8.54
CA CYS A 5 -25.42 5.13 -8.00
C CYS A 5 -26.25 6.14 -8.82
N VAL A 6 -27.49 5.79 -9.14
CA VAL A 6 -28.40 6.70 -9.87
C VAL A 6 -29.09 7.71 -8.94
N GLN A 7 -29.09 7.44 -7.63
CA GLN A 7 -29.75 8.28 -6.62
C GLN A 7 -28.79 9.26 -5.92
N CYS A 8 -27.47 9.05 -6.04
CA CYS A 8 -26.45 9.92 -5.47
C CYS A 8 -25.15 9.84 -6.26
N ASP A 9 -24.25 10.80 -6.08
CA ASP A 9 -22.97 10.88 -6.80
C ASP A 9 -21.90 9.87 -6.31
N PHE A 10 -22.34 8.75 -5.74
CA PHE A 10 -21.44 7.71 -5.27
C PHE A 10 -21.00 6.82 -6.43
N VAL A 11 -19.68 6.67 -6.59
CA VAL A 11 -19.06 5.82 -7.60
C VAL A 11 -18.18 4.79 -6.91
N LEU A 12 -18.26 3.53 -7.37
CA LEU A 12 -17.53 2.41 -6.80
C LEU A 12 -16.89 1.56 -7.91
N HIS A 13 -15.62 1.18 -7.73
CA HIS A 13 -15.00 0.16 -8.59
C HIS A 13 -15.73 -1.17 -8.43
N GLN A 14 -15.94 -1.89 -9.53
CA GLN A 14 -16.60 -3.20 -9.52
C GLN A 14 -15.93 -4.15 -8.54
N GLU A 15 -14.60 -4.20 -8.53
CA GLU A 15 -13.79 -5.03 -7.65
C GLU A 15 -14.01 -4.65 -6.19
N CYS A 16 -14.14 -3.35 -5.89
CA CYS A 16 -14.47 -2.87 -4.55
C CYS A 16 -15.90 -3.25 -4.13
N ALA A 17 -16.85 -3.31 -5.07
CA ALA A 17 -18.23 -3.74 -4.80
C ALA A 17 -18.33 -5.23 -4.43
N TYR A 18 -17.40 -6.05 -4.94
CA TYR A 18 -17.33 -7.49 -4.65
C TYR A 18 -16.41 -7.85 -3.47
N LEU A 19 -15.89 -6.87 -2.74
CA LEU A 19 -15.09 -7.15 -1.55
C LEU A 19 -15.89 -7.98 -0.53
N PRO A 20 -15.29 -9.06 0.01
CA PRO A 20 -16.00 -9.94 0.93
C PRO A 20 -16.33 -9.20 2.23
N ARG A 21 -17.56 -9.35 2.73
CA ARG A 21 -18.01 -8.70 3.97
C ARG A 21 -17.24 -9.16 5.21
N LYS A 22 -16.74 -10.39 5.19
CA LYS A 22 -15.86 -10.95 6.22
C LYS A 22 -14.61 -11.52 5.56
N LYS A 23 -13.45 -11.32 6.18
CA LYS A 23 -12.16 -11.79 5.67
C LYS A 23 -11.28 -12.25 6.81
N GLN A 24 -10.70 -13.44 6.69
CA GLN A 24 -9.57 -13.84 7.52
C GLN A 24 -8.28 -13.35 6.84
N HIS A 25 -7.34 -12.84 7.63
CA HIS A 25 -6.11 -12.25 7.11
C HIS A 25 -4.91 -12.82 7.86
N ALA A 26 -3.83 -13.19 7.16
CA ALA A 26 -2.67 -13.86 7.79
C ALA A 26 -2.02 -13.04 8.93
N MET A 27 -2.16 -11.71 8.89
CA MET A 27 -1.70 -10.80 9.96
C MET A 27 -2.54 -10.84 11.25
N HIS A 28 -3.73 -11.43 11.23
CA HIS A 28 -4.66 -11.35 12.34
C HIS A 28 -5.53 -12.61 12.48
N SER A 29 -5.58 -13.17 13.68
CA SER A 29 -6.28 -14.42 13.97
C SER A 29 -7.81 -14.33 13.79
N HIS A 30 -8.42 -13.20 14.17
CA HIS A 30 -9.87 -13.06 14.12
C HIS A 30 -10.37 -12.66 12.72
N PRO A 31 -11.59 -13.07 12.35
CA PRO A 31 -12.23 -12.58 11.13
C PRO A 31 -12.44 -11.06 11.19
N LEU A 32 -11.98 -10.37 10.15
CA LEU A 32 -12.20 -8.95 9.95
C LEU A 32 -13.51 -8.73 9.20
N THR A 33 -14.23 -7.67 9.57
CA THR A 33 -15.49 -7.26 8.93
C THR A 33 -15.26 -6.00 8.10
N LEU A 34 -15.77 -5.99 6.88
CA LEU A 34 -15.77 -4.82 6.01
C LEU A 34 -16.70 -3.74 6.60
N LYS A 35 -16.14 -2.60 6.94
CA LYS A 35 -16.85 -1.39 7.37
C LYS A 35 -16.88 -0.40 6.21
N VAL A 36 -18.11 0.01 5.91
CA VAL A 36 -18.42 1.11 5.00
C VAL A 36 -18.91 2.24 5.91
N ASP A 37 -18.00 3.10 6.34
CA ASP A 37 -18.38 4.25 7.17
C ASP A 37 -18.95 5.33 6.25
N ASN A 38 -20.25 5.63 6.39
CA ASN A 38 -20.97 6.60 5.56
C ASN A 38 -20.80 8.05 6.03
N HIS A 39 -19.99 8.30 7.08
CA HIS A 39 -19.73 9.65 7.56
C HIS A 39 -18.62 10.31 6.73
N LYS A 40 -18.99 11.34 5.96
CA LYS A 40 -18.14 12.07 5.02
C LYS A 40 -16.83 12.63 5.61
N ASP A 41 -16.73 12.74 6.94
CA ASP A 41 -15.60 13.38 7.64
C ASP A 41 -14.75 12.43 8.51
N ARG A 42 -14.96 11.10 8.44
CA ARG A 42 -14.18 10.15 9.24
C ARG A 42 -13.00 9.56 8.48
N PHE A 43 -11.81 9.96 8.91
CA PHE A 43 -10.56 9.39 8.42
C PHE A 43 -10.14 8.14 9.21
N SER A 44 -9.91 7.09 8.44
CA SER A 44 -9.30 5.79 8.69
C SER A 44 -7.79 5.71 8.82
N ARG A 45 -7.17 5.51 9.99
CA ARG A 45 -5.75 5.12 10.04
C ARG A 45 -5.61 3.59 9.98
N CYS A 46 -4.92 3.09 8.96
CA CYS A 46 -4.58 1.67 8.88
C CYS A 46 -3.54 1.30 9.94
N THR A 47 -3.82 0.26 10.72
CA THR A 47 -2.98 -0.30 11.78
C THR A 47 -1.65 -0.85 11.27
N THR A 48 -1.52 -1.16 9.98
CA THR A 48 -0.29 -1.74 9.42
C THR A 48 0.58 -0.68 8.76
N CYS A 49 0.09 0.00 7.71
CA CYS A 49 0.87 0.95 6.93
C CYS A 49 0.82 2.41 7.43
N SER A 50 0.00 2.69 8.46
CA SER A 50 -0.27 4.04 8.99
C SER A 50 -0.87 5.04 7.99
N ARG A 51 -1.27 4.60 6.79
CA ARG A 51 -1.96 5.49 5.84
C ARG A 51 -3.31 5.90 6.41
N ILE A 52 -3.65 7.15 6.17
CA ILE A 52 -4.94 7.72 6.51
C ILE A 52 -5.78 7.68 5.24
N SER A 53 -6.98 7.11 5.31
CA SER A 53 -7.90 7.00 4.17
C SER A 53 -9.35 7.12 4.63
N ASN A 54 -10.23 7.59 3.76
CA ASN A 54 -11.68 7.60 3.97
C ASN A 54 -12.39 6.44 3.24
N GLY A 55 -11.61 5.47 2.74
CA GLY A 55 -12.12 4.31 2.02
C GLY A 55 -12.61 3.19 2.92
N PHE A 56 -13.04 2.10 2.29
CA PHE A 56 -13.44 0.89 3.00
C PHE A 56 -12.32 0.32 3.86
N GLN A 57 -12.72 -0.28 4.97
CA GLN A 57 -11.81 -0.81 5.97
C GLN A 57 -12.25 -2.18 6.46
N TYR A 58 -11.29 -3.02 6.80
CA TYR A 58 -11.50 -4.29 7.48
C TYR A 58 -11.14 -4.14 8.95
N THR A 59 -12.15 -4.21 9.81
CA THR A 59 -11.99 -4.06 11.27
C THR A 59 -12.27 -5.36 12.01
N CYS A 60 -11.53 -5.62 13.08
CA CYS A 60 -11.90 -6.68 14.01
C CYS A 60 -13.02 -6.20 14.94
N CYS A 61 -14.02 -7.06 15.19
CA CYS A 61 -15.13 -6.75 16.09
C CYS A 61 -15.00 -7.46 17.46
N GLU A 62 -13.93 -8.24 17.66
CA GLU A 62 -13.68 -8.92 18.93
C GLU A 62 -13.29 -7.92 20.03
N GLY A 63 -13.81 -8.16 21.24
CA GLY A 63 -13.58 -7.28 22.39
C GLY A 63 -12.10 -7.09 22.70
N GLY A 64 -11.67 -5.84 22.85
CA GLY A 64 -10.26 -5.49 23.11
C GLY A 64 -9.33 -5.58 21.90
N CYS A 65 -9.85 -5.85 20.69
CA CYS A 65 -9.07 -5.85 19.47
C CYS A 65 -9.26 -4.55 18.66
N PHE A 66 -8.16 -3.90 18.28
CA PHE A 66 -8.16 -2.61 17.59
C PHE A 66 -7.51 -2.68 16.19
N VAL A 67 -7.57 -3.85 15.54
CA VAL A 67 -7.06 -4.01 14.18
C VAL A 67 -7.99 -3.33 13.18
N ASN A 68 -7.42 -2.44 12.39
CA ASN A 68 -8.06 -1.75 11.29
C ASN A 68 -7.16 -1.78 10.04
N LEU A 69 -7.56 -2.48 8.99
CA LEU A 69 -6.81 -2.58 7.75
C LEU A 69 -7.53 -1.82 6.63
N ASP A 70 -6.81 -1.00 5.87
CA ASP A 70 -7.36 -0.54 4.60
C ASP A 70 -7.47 -1.74 3.62
N VAL A 71 -8.29 -1.59 2.59
CA VAL A 71 -8.53 -2.66 1.60
C VAL A 71 -7.25 -3.14 0.92
N CYS A 72 -6.27 -2.26 0.70
CA CYS A 72 -5.03 -2.63 0.03
C CYS A 72 -4.17 -3.53 0.93
N CYS A 73 -3.98 -3.15 2.19
CA CYS A 73 -3.27 -3.95 3.19
C CYS A 73 -3.99 -5.26 3.47
N ALA A 74 -5.33 -5.24 3.51
CA ALA A 74 -6.14 -6.44 3.68
C ALA A 74 -6.14 -7.37 2.44
N SER A 75 -5.64 -6.89 1.30
CA SER A 75 -5.53 -7.66 0.06
C SER A 75 -4.16 -8.31 -0.12
N VAL A 76 -3.18 -7.96 0.71
CA VAL A 76 -1.88 -8.63 0.73
C VAL A 76 -2.07 -10.08 1.17
N SER A 77 -1.68 -11.01 0.31
CA SER A 77 -1.70 -12.45 0.56
C SER A 77 -0.29 -13.02 0.64
N GLU A 78 -0.16 -14.21 1.23
CA GLU A 78 1.07 -14.99 1.20
C GLU A 78 0.95 -16.13 0.17
N PRO A 79 2.00 -16.40 -0.63
CA PRO A 79 3.19 -15.57 -0.81
C PRO A 79 2.88 -14.24 -1.51
N HIS A 80 3.55 -13.16 -1.09
CA HIS A 80 3.48 -11.88 -1.76
C HIS A 80 4.59 -11.76 -2.80
N HIS A 81 4.21 -11.57 -4.06
CA HIS A 81 5.14 -11.36 -5.17
C HIS A 81 5.30 -9.86 -5.40
N TYR A 82 6.50 -9.34 -5.17
CA TYR A 82 6.81 -7.93 -5.38
C TYR A 82 7.59 -7.78 -6.68
N GLN A 83 7.10 -6.96 -7.61
CA GLN A 83 7.65 -6.86 -8.97
C GLN A 83 9.14 -6.49 -9.06
N HIS A 84 9.69 -5.82 -8.04
CA HIS A 84 11.10 -5.42 -7.99
C HIS A 84 11.96 -6.38 -7.15
N HIS A 85 11.45 -7.57 -6.84
CA HIS A 85 12.19 -8.58 -6.10
C HIS A 85 11.88 -10.00 -6.65
N PRO A 86 12.89 -10.83 -6.96
CA PRO A 86 12.66 -12.11 -7.63
C PRO A 86 12.04 -13.20 -6.74
N HIS A 87 12.21 -13.12 -5.42
CA HIS A 87 11.76 -14.16 -4.49
C HIS A 87 10.39 -13.82 -3.88
N PRO A 88 9.57 -14.82 -3.54
CA PRO A 88 8.34 -14.60 -2.79
C PRO A 88 8.64 -14.07 -1.38
N LEU A 89 7.74 -13.22 -0.89
CA LEU A 89 7.82 -12.63 0.45
C LEU A 89 6.71 -13.17 1.35
N PHE A 90 7.04 -13.34 2.63
CA PHE A 90 6.19 -13.92 3.66
C PHE A 90 6.11 -13.04 4.89
N LEU A 91 5.00 -13.10 5.61
CA LEU A 91 4.80 -12.40 6.86
C LEU A 91 5.60 -13.08 7.96
N THR A 92 6.38 -12.28 8.69
CA THR A 92 7.09 -12.78 9.87
C THR A 92 6.24 -12.63 11.12
N SER A 93 6.13 -13.73 11.87
CA SER A 93 5.36 -13.80 13.12
C SER A 93 6.00 -13.06 14.29
N THR A 94 7.14 -12.39 14.10
CA THR A 94 7.97 -11.81 15.17
C THR A 94 8.20 -10.31 14.99
N PRO A 95 7.26 -9.44 15.42
CA PRO A 95 7.42 -7.98 15.43
C PRO A 95 8.42 -7.47 16.51
N ARG A 96 9.23 -8.36 17.12
CA ARG A 96 10.09 -7.99 18.25
C ARG A 96 11.36 -7.25 17.85
N THR A 97 11.73 -7.26 16.56
CA THR A 97 12.91 -6.54 16.06
C THR A 97 12.48 -5.44 15.11
N LEU A 98 13.14 -4.30 15.24
CA LEU A 98 12.94 -3.15 14.36
C LEU A 98 13.46 -3.51 12.95
N GLN A 99 12.56 -3.60 11.98
CA GLN A 99 12.86 -4.02 10.61
C GLN A 99 13.03 -2.79 9.70
N THR A 100 14.02 -2.80 8.80
CA THR A 100 14.23 -1.70 7.85
C THR A 100 13.70 -2.11 6.48
N CYS A 101 12.75 -1.35 5.91
CA CYS A 101 12.26 -1.62 4.56
C CYS A 101 13.38 -1.43 3.53
N SER A 102 13.57 -2.39 2.62
CA SER A 102 14.57 -2.33 1.55
C SER A 102 14.26 -1.26 0.49
N ILE A 103 13.01 -0.81 0.41
CA ILE A 103 12.58 0.24 -0.52
C ILE A 103 12.69 1.60 0.16
N CYS A 104 11.76 1.94 1.05
CA CYS A 104 11.72 3.28 1.65
C CYS A 104 12.75 3.53 2.75
N ARG A 105 13.56 2.54 3.16
CA ARG A 105 14.56 2.61 4.25
C ARG A 105 14.07 3.07 5.62
N ILE A 106 12.77 3.26 5.78
CA ILE A 106 12.13 3.53 7.07
C ILE A 106 12.17 2.28 7.92
N ARG A 107 12.37 2.49 9.22
CA ARG A 107 12.33 1.44 10.24
C ARG A 107 10.90 1.24 10.74
N TRP A 108 10.45 0.00 10.76
CA TRP A 108 9.10 -0.41 11.14
C TRP A 108 9.15 -1.32 12.36
N THR A 109 8.31 -1.03 13.34
CA THR A 109 8.06 -1.87 14.53
C THR A 109 6.89 -2.85 14.31
N ARG A 110 6.25 -2.79 13.14
CA ARG A 110 5.11 -3.62 12.76
C ARG A 110 5.56 -4.73 11.81
N MET A 111 4.69 -5.73 11.62
CA MET A 111 4.96 -6.84 10.70
C MET A 111 5.26 -6.33 9.29
N CYS A 112 6.30 -6.89 8.70
CA CYS A 112 6.73 -6.66 7.32
C CYS A 112 6.74 -7.99 6.56
N LEU A 113 6.77 -7.90 5.24
CA LEU A 113 6.99 -9.04 4.36
C LEU A 113 8.50 -9.26 4.23
N ASN A 114 8.96 -10.49 4.41
CA ASN A 114 10.38 -10.85 4.42
C ASN A 114 10.64 -11.92 3.37
N CYS A 115 11.80 -11.81 2.72
CA CYS A 115 12.30 -12.87 1.86
C CYS A 115 12.90 -14.00 2.70
N GLY A 116 12.62 -15.25 2.33
CA GLY A 116 13.24 -16.42 2.96
C GLY A 116 14.66 -16.70 2.45
N GLU A 117 15.05 -16.10 1.32
CA GLU A 117 16.30 -16.39 0.60
C GLU A 117 17.36 -15.30 0.75
N CYS A 118 16.96 -14.07 1.07
CA CYS A 118 17.89 -12.95 1.25
C CYS A 118 17.37 -11.94 2.28
N SER A 119 18.16 -10.90 2.59
CA SER A 119 17.82 -9.87 3.58
C SER A 119 16.78 -8.83 3.11
N PHE A 120 16.02 -9.12 2.05
CA PHE A 120 15.01 -8.20 1.54
C PHE A 120 13.77 -8.16 2.44
N VAL A 121 13.38 -6.95 2.82
CA VAL A 121 12.24 -6.67 3.71
C VAL A 121 11.37 -5.61 3.07
N LEU A 122 10.06 -5.85 2.99
CA LEU A 122 9.09 -4.95 2.39
C LEU A 122 8.04 -4.55 3.42
N CYS A 123 7.94 -3.26 3.72
CA CYS A 123 6.86 -2.75 4.56
C CYS A 123 5.54 -2.70 3.78
N PHE A 124 4.41 -2.75 4.49
CA PHE A 124 3.09 -2.71 3.86
C PHE A 124 2.80 -1.41 3.10
N ARG A 125 3.46 -0.31 3.46
CA ARG A 125 3.34 0.94 2.70
C ARG A 125 3.90 0.73 1.28
N CYS A 126 5.08 0.15 1.15
CA CYS A 126 5.68 -0.14 -0.16
C CYS A 126 4.99 -1.30 -0.89
N ALA A 127 4.55 -2.34 -0.17
CA ALA A 127 3.85 -3.49 -0.76
C ALA A 127 2.52 -3.15 -1.42
N THR A 128 1.90 -2.05 -1.01
CA THR A 128 0.60 -1.58 -1.51
C THR A 128 0.74 -0.32 -2.37
N LEU A 129 1.95 0.08 -2.75
CA LEU A 129 2.12 1.14 -3.75
C LEU A 129 1.68 0.60 -5.12
N PRO A 130 0.89 1.36 -5.88
CA PRO A 130 0.58 0.98 -7.23
C PRO A 130 1.87 1.00 -8.07
N ASN A 131 2.01 0.05 -9.00
CA ASN A 131 3.10 0.09 -9.97
C ASN A 131 2.94 1.31 -10.90
N LYS A 132 1.71 1.63 -11.28
CA LYS A 132 1.42 2.74 -12.18
C LYS A 132 0.41 3.67 -11.53
N MET A 133 0.67 4.96 -11.59
CA MET A 133 -0.27 5.98 -11.14
C MET A 133 -0.44 7.07 -12.18
N ARG A 134 -1.60 7.73 -12.12
CA ARG A 134 -1.90 8.87 -12.98
C ARG A 134 -1.60 10.14 -12.20
N TYR A 135 -0.78 11.01 -12.77
CA TYR A 135 -0.60 12.36 -12.25
C TYR A 135 -1.59 13.30 -12.92
N LYS A 136 -2.18 14.22 -12.14
CA LYS A 136 -3.26 15.11 -12.61
C LYS A 136 -2.84 16.01 -13.78
N TYR A 137 -1.55 16.29 -13.91
CA TYR A 137 -1.01 17.17 -14.95
C TYR A 137 -0.42 16.40 -16.15
N ASP A 138 -0.37 15.07 -16.08
CA ASP A 138 0.11 14.22 -17.17
C ASP A 138 -0.98 13.34 -17.77
N GLN A 139 -0.87 13.11 -19.08
CA GLN A 139 -1.69 12.11 -19.76
C GLN A 139 -1.14 10.69 -19.60
N HIS A 140 0.17 10.56 -19.41
CA HIS A 140 0.84 9.27 -19.24
C HIS A 140 0.81 8.79 -17.80
N PHE A 141 0.85 7.46 -17.64
CA PHE A 141 1.02 6.86 -16.32
C PHE A 141 2.48 6.96 -15.91
N LEU A 142 2.73 7.41 -14.69
CA LEU A 142 4.03 7.28 -14.06
C LEU A 142 4.17 5.86 -13.54
N SER A 143 5.34 5.28 -13.73
CA SER A 143 5.66 3.94 -13.22
C SER A 143 6.60 4.05 -12.03
N LEU A 144 6.36 3.22 -11.01
CA LEU A 144 7.23 3.11 -9.86
C LEU A 144 8.57 2.55 -10.32
N PHE A 145 9.62 3.33 -10.12
CA PHE A 145 10.99 3.00 -10.44
C PHE A 145 11.80 2.94 -9.15
N TYR A 146 12.60 1.89 -9.03
CA TYR A 146 13.52 1.70 -7.92
C TYR A 146 14.85 1.21 -8.49
N ASP A 147 15.91 1.96 -8.19
CA ASP A 147 17.26 1.58 -8.57
C ASP A 147 18.23 1.96 -7.45
N LYS A 148 18.81 0.92 -6.84
CA LYS A 148 19.79 1.04 -5.75
C LYS A 148 21.12 1.66 -6.21
N ASP A 149 21.43 1.51 -7.50
CA ASP A 149 22.68 1.93 -8.13
C ASP A 149 22.49 3.21 -8.95
N ALA A 150 21.30 3.83 -8.88
CA ALA A 150 20.97 5.06 -9.57
C ALA A 150 22.01 6.14 -9.29
N ARG A 151 22.47 6.76 -10.38
CA ARG A 151 23.37 7.92 -10.38
C ARG A 151 22.67 9.09 -11.06
N GLY A 152 23.02 10.29 -10.65
CA GLY A 152 22.40 11.52 -11.13
C GLY A 152 21.51 12.16 -10.07
N GLN A 153 21.11 13.40 -10.35
CA GLN A 153 20.16 14.15 -9.55
C GLN A 153 18.79 14.01 -10.19
N TYR A 154 17.81 13.61 -9.38
CA TYR A 154 16.41 13.57 -9.76
C TYR A 154 15.68 14.62 -8.95
N TRP A 155 14.58 15.11 -9.49
CA TRP A 155 13.85 16.23 -8.89
C TRP A 155 12.37 15.92 -8.90
N CYS A 156 11.71 16.09 -7.76
CA CYS A 156 10.28 15.87 -7.65
C CYS A 156 9.53 17.09 -8.18
N ASP A 157 8.71 16.89 -9.22
CA ASP A 157 7.93 17.94 -9.87
C ASP A 157 6.77 18.46 -9.00
N ASP A 158 6.41 17.78 -7.90
CA ASP A 158 5.29 18.19 -7.03
C ASP A 158 5.74 18.95 -5.77
N CYS A 159 6.74 18.44 -5.05
CA CYS A 159 7.23 19.11 -3.83
C CYS A 159 8.42 20.02 -4.08
N GLU A 160 8.96 20.01 -5.29
CA GLU A 160 10.15 20.76 -5.64
C GLU A 160 11.37 20.46 -4.73
N GLU A 161 11.65 19.17 -4.53
CA GLU A 161 12.80 18.70 -3.75
C GLU A 161 13.58 17.61 -4.50
N GLU A 162 14.82 17.34 -4.07
CA GLU A 162 15.63 16.26 -4.64
C GLU A 162 14.94 14.90 -4.42
N ALA A 163 14.67 14.20 -5.51
CA ALA A 163 14.15 12.85 -5.50
C ALA A 163 15.32 11.86 -5.53
N ASP A 164 15.20 10.76 -4.78
CA ASP A 164 16.22 9.70 -4.80
C ASP A 164 15.60 8.36 -5.18
N PRO A 165 15.85 7.86 -6.41
CA PRO A 165 15.37 6.57 -6.90
C PRO A 165 15.75 5.36 -6.04
N LYS A 166 16.74 5.50 -5.14
CA LYS A 166 17.10 4.47 -4.16
C LYS A 166 16.04 4.27 -3.09
N TYR A 167 15.09 5.21 -2.94
CA TYR A 167 13.93 5.08 -2.05
C TYR A 167 12.61 4.82 -2.81
N GLY A 168 12.69 4.76 -4.14
CA GLY A 168 11.56 4.60 -5.05
C GLY A 168 10.95 5.94 -5.46
N VAL A 169 10.82 6.15 -6.78
CA VAL A 169 10.23 7.35 -7.39
C VAL A 169 9.23 6.93 -8.46
N PHE A 170 8.19 7.73 -8.69
CA PHE A 170 7.30 7.55 -9.82
C PHE A 170 7.82 8.36 -11.00
N MET A 171 8.10 7.72 -12.12
CA MET A 171 8.62 8.43 -13.30
C MET A 171 7.83 8.13 -14.57
N CYS A 172 7.74 9.13 -15.43
CA CYS A 172 7.31 8.99 -16.81
C CYS A 172 8.47 9.40 -17.73
N ASN A 173 9.06 8.43 -18.44
CA ASN A 173 10.17 8.71 -19.36
C ASN A 173 9.73 9.52 -20.60
N ASP A 174 8.45 9.43 -20.98
CA ASP A 174 7.92 10.14 -22.16
C ASP A 174 7.68 11.63 -21.85
N CYS A 175 7.22 11.95 -20.64
CA CYS A 175 7.00 13.33 -20.19
C CYS A 175 8.20 13.93 -19.44
N ASN A 176 9.18 13.11 -19.06
CA ASN A 176 10.28 13.48 -18.16
C ASN A 176 9.80 14.04 -16.80
N VAL A 177 8.73 13.45 -16.24
CA VAL A 177 8.15 13.82 -14.94
C VAL A 177 8.56 12.80 -13.88
N THR A 178 8.91 13.28 -12.69
CA THR A 178 9.31 12.49 -11.52
C THR A 178 8.54 12.95 -10.27
N LEU A 179 7.97 12.01 -9.52
CA LEU A 179 7.24 12.24 -8.26
C LEU A 179 7.79 11.36 -7.13
#